data_AF-A0A6V7Q0M0-F1
#
_entry.id   AF-A0A6V7Q0M0-F1
#
_cell.length_a   1.000
_cell.length_b   1.000
_cell.length_c   1.000
_cell.angle_alpha   90.00
_cell.angle_beta   90.00
_cell.angle_gamma   90.00
#
_symmetry.space_group_name_H-M   'P 1'
#
loop_
_entity.id
_entity.type
_entity.pdbx_description
1 polymer ?
#
loop_
_entity_poly.entity_id
_entity_poly.type
_entity_poly.pdbx_seq_one_letter_code
_entity_poly.pdbx_strand_id
1 'polypeptide(L)'
;MSITCLTLWKTRAETWSQVFSLYDTHARTLFDTKASHSFISRSFARNYGFSSSPLSASLRIQTLGVDLEADRCIMSCLILLGDQAFLANLVLLPLKEFDMELGMDRLTRHHTSIDCE
;
A
#
# COMPACT_ATOMS: atom_id res chain seq x y z
N MET A 1 5.33 4.85 -19.26
CA MET A 1 4.59 5.98 -18.62
C MET A 1 5.37 7.23 -18.93
N SER A 2 4.84 8.10 -19.79
CA SER A 2 5.44 9.41 -20.01
C SER A 2 5.51 10.18 -18.69
N ILE A 3 6.52 11.03 -18.53
CA ILE A 3 6.72 11.94 -17.38
C ILE A 3 5.39 12.60 -16.97
N THR A 4 4.53 12.89 -17.94
CA THR A 4 3.16 13.41 -17.80
C THR A 4 2.27 12.65 -16.82
N CYS A 5 2.35 11.31 -16.70
CA CYS A 5 1.50 10.53 -15.80
C CYS A 5 1.94 10.68 -14.33
N LEU A 6 3.25 10.69 -14.05
CA LEU A 6 3.79 11.03 -12.73
C LEU A 6 3.51 12.49 -12.34
N THR A 7 3.51 13.42 -13.31
CA THR A 7 3.13 14.82 -13.07
C THR A 7 1.62 14.97 -12.83
N LEU A 8 0.77 14.19 -13.51
CA LEU A 8 -0.67 14.10 -13.27
C LEU A 8 -0.98 13.47 -11.90
N TRP A 9 -0.21 12.45 -11.49
CA TRP A 9 -0.27 11.86 -10.15
C TRP A 9 0.08 12.90 -9.08
N LYS A 10 1.10 13.74 -9.30
CA LYS A 10 1.45 14.83 -8.38
C LYS A 10 0.43 15.99 -8.33
N THR A 11 -0.48 16.11 -9.29
CA THR A 11 -1.36 17.30 -9.43
C THR A 11 -2.83 17.07 -9.09
N ARG A 12 -3.25 15.83 -8.84
CA ARG A 12 -4.56 15.54 -8.22
C ARG A 12 -4.39 15.44 -6.70
N ALA A 13 -5.42 15.86 -5.97
CA ALA A 13 -5.46 16.00 -4.51
C ALA A 13 -4.67 14.91 -3.75
N GLU A 14 -4.10 15.30 -2.60
CA GLU A 14 -3.06 14.63 -1.82
C GLU A 14 -3.27 13.14 -1.47
N THR A 15 -4.42 12.55 -1.82
CA THR A 15 -4.79 11.15 -1.65
C THR A 15 -5.75 10.74 -2.77
N TRP A 16 -5.50 9.60 -3.43
CA TRP A 16 -6.44 8.98 -4.38
C TRP A 16 -6.57 7.48 -4.12
N SER A 17 -7.72 6.92 -4.48
CA SER A 17 -7.99 5.48 -4.33
C SER A 17 -8.21 4.79 -5.68
N GLN A 18 -7.69 3.57 -5.80
CA GLN A 18 -7.84 2.70 -6.97
C GLN A 18 -7.80 1.23 -6.56
N VAL A 19 -8.30 0.33 -7.41
CA VAL A 19 -8.28 -1.12 -7.16
C VAL A 19 -6.97 -1.72 -7.67
N PHE A 20 -6.24 -2.42 -6.79
CA PHE A 20 -5.07 -3.24 -7.14
C PHE A 20 -5.26 -4.69 -6.76
N SER A 21 -4.39 -5.55 -7.27
CA SER A 21 -4.40 -6.95 -6.88
C SER A 21 -3.20 -7.27 -5.99
N LEU A 22 -3.49 -7.88 -4.84
CA LEU A 22 -2.51 -8.48 -3.93
C LEU A 22 -2.71 -9.99 -4.00
N TYR A 23 -1.72 -10.74 -4.52
CA TYR A 23 -1.86 -12.18 -4.77
C TYR A 23 -3.18 -12.53 -5.49
N ASP A 24 -3.43 -11.87 -6.63
CA ASP A 24 -4.65 -12.01 -7.45
C ASP A 24 -5.97 -11.63 -6.76
N THR A 25 -5.90 -10.98 -5.59
CA THR A 25 -7.07 -10.50 -4.87
C THR A 25 -7.25 -9.00 -5.01
N HIS A 26 -8.39 -8.56 -5.53
CA HIS A 26 -8.72 -7.14 -5.66
C HIS A 26 -8.86 -6.44 -4.30
N ALA A 27 -8.14 -5.34 -4.13
CA ALA A 27 -8.07 -4.52 -2.92
C ALA A 27 -8.27 -3.04 -3.29
N ARG A 28 -9.22 -2.38 -2.62
CA ARG A 28 -9.38 -0.92 -2.68
C ARG A 28 -8.21 -0.29 -1.95
N THR A 29 -7.37 0.39 -2.71
CA THR A 29 -6.07 0.87 -2.24
C THR A 29 -6.03 2.38 -2.26
N LEU A 30 -5.67 2.98 -1.14
CA LEU A 30 -5.38 4.41 -1.01
C LEU A 30 -3.89 4.64 -1.24
N PHE A 31 -3.51 5.60 -2.07
CA PHE A 31 -2.13 6.07 -2.13
C PHE A 31 -1.97 7.30 -1.25
N ASP A 32 -1.06 7.21 -0.29
CA ASP A 32 -0.68 8.33 0.55
C ASP A 32 0.81 8.65 0.35
N THR A 33 1.08 9.81 -0.25
CA THR A 33 2.45 10.31 -0.42
C THR A 33 3.10 10.73 0.89
N LYS A 34 2.29 10.97 1.94
CA LYS A 34 2.74 11.37 3.28
C LYS A 34 2.96 10.15 4.19
N ALA A 35 2.50 8.97 3.79
CA ALA A 35 2.69 7.75 4.56
C ALA A 35 4.16 7.27 4.49
N SER A 36 4.72 6.99 5.66
CA SER A 36 6.08 6.44 5.81
C SER A 36 6.15 4.93 5.61
N HIS A 37 5.01 4.24 5.70
CA HIS A 37 4.87 2.80 5.59
C HIS A 37 3.62 2.49 4.77
N SER A 38 3.55 1.28 4.22
CA SER A 38 2.32 0.78 3.58
C SER A 38 1.56 -0.10 4.57
N PHE A 39 0.24 -0.07 4.49
CA PHE A 39 -0.68 -0.73 5.42
C PHE A 39 -1.67 -1.63 4.69
N ILE A 40 -2.15 -2.65 5.39
CA ILE A 40 -3.24 -3.52 4.94
C ILE A 40 -4.26 -3.68 6.06
N SER A 41 -5.53 -3.72 5.68
CA SER A 41 -6.61 -3.98 6.62
C SER A 41 -6.48 -5.38 7.21
N ARG A 42 -6.52 -5.46 8.54
CA ARG A 42 -6.46 -6.73 9.28
C ARG A 42 -7.62 -7.65 8.92
N SER A 43 -8.82 -7.10 8.68
CA SER A 43 -9.97 -7.89 8.25
C SER A 43 -9.76 -8.44 6.84
N PHE A 44 -9.26 -7.61 5.92
CA PHE A 44 -8.97 -8.02 4.55
C PHE A 44 -7.91 -9.14 4.52
N ALA A 45 -6.78 -8.96 5.21
CA ALA A 45 -5.73 -9.97 5.29
C ALA A 45 -6.24 -11.30 5.88
N ARG A 46 -7.10 -11.23 6.89
CA ARG A 46 -7.72 -12.42 7.50
C ARG A 46 -8.69 -13.11 6.54
N ASN A 47 -9.52 -12.35 5.82
CA ASN A 47 -10.54 -12.90 4.92
C ASN A 47 -9.92 -13.70 3.77
N TYR A 48 -8.77 -13.26 3.26
CA TYR A 48 -8.05 -13.92 2.18
C TYR A 48 -6.90 -14.83 2.65
N GLY A 49 -6.76 -15.04 3.96
CA GLY A 49 -5.80 -15.98 4.51
C GLY A 49 -4.33 -15.60 4.29
N PHE A 50 -4.02 -14.31 4.16
CA PHE A 50 -2.64 -13.88 3.95
C PHE A 50 -1.79 -14.11 5.19
N SER A 51 -0.60 -14.69 4.97
CA SER A 51 0.35 -14.97 6.03
C SER A 51 1.06 -13.70 6.48
N SER A 52 0.96 -13.38 7.77
CA SER A 52 1.66 -12.25 8.41
C SER A 52 2.74 -12.75 9.35
N SER A 53 3.86 -12.04 9.42
CA SER A 53 4.96 -12.26 10.37
C SER A 53 4.96 -11.17 11.45
N PRO A 54 5.42 -11.49 12.67
CA PRO A 54 5.64 -10.48 13.70
C PRO A 54 6.74 -9.51 13.28
N LEU A 55 6.58 -8.23 13.63
CA LEU A 55 7.62 -7.23 13.53
C LEU A 55 8.67 -7.45 14.63
N SER A 56 9.92 -7.08 14.36
CA SER A 56 10.99 -7.13 15.37
C SER A 56 10.76 -6.14 16.52
N ALA A 57 9.99 -5.09 16.27
CA ALA A 57 9.51 -4.12 17.26
C ALA A 57 8.14 -3.61 16.83
N SER A 58 7.24 -3.37 17.79
CA SER A 58 5.95 -2.75 17.51
C SER A 58 6.13 -1.36 16.90
N LEU A 59 5.35 -1.06 15.87
CA LEU A 59 5.29 0.24 15.22
C LEU A 59 4.12 1.04 15.79
N ARG A 60 4.40 2.21 16.36
CA ARG A 60 3.36 3.19 16.71
C ARG A 60 3.05 4.05 15.50
N ILE A 61 1.79 4.08 15.10
CA ILE A 61 1.30 4.75 13.90
C ILE A 61 0.20 5.69 14.33
N GLN A 62 0.35 6.96 14.00
CA GLN A 62 -0.71 7.94 14.18
C GLN A 62 -1.42 8.12 12.84
N THR A 63 -2.67 7.67 12.75
CA THR A 63 -3.50 7.81 11.54
C THR A 63 -4.85 8.37 11.92
N LEU A 64 -5.31 9.39 11.18
CA LEU A 64 -6.59 10.08 11.43
C LEU A 64 -6.79 10.54 12.89
N GLY A 65 -5.70 10.93 13.58
CA GLY A 65 -5.73 11.35 14.98
C GLY A 65 -5.88 10.21 16.00
N VAL A 66 -5.77 8.95 15.57
CA VAL A 66 -5.78 7.77 16.44
C VAL A 66 -4.37 7.19 16.48
N ASP A 67 -3.86 6.97 17.69
CA ASP A 67 -2.63 6.22 17.90
C ASP A 67 -2.94 4.72 17.87
N LEU A 68 -2.31 4.04 16.92
CA LEU A 68 -2.41 2.61 16.71
C LEU A 68 -1.04 1.98 16.96
N GLU A 69 -1.04 0.76 17.48
CA GLU A 69 0.14 -0.08 17.57
C GLU A 69 -0.02 -1.27 16.63
N ALA A 70 0.99 -1.49 15.79
CA ALA A 70 1.07 -2.62 14.90
C ALA A 70 2.28 -3.48 15.23
N ASP A 71 2.06 -4.78 15.37
CA ASP A 71 3.07 -5.78 15.74
C ASP A 71 3.30 -6.82 14.63
N ARG A 72 2.59 -6.69 13.50
CA ARG A 72 2.59 -7.66 12.41
C ARG A 72 2.65 -6.98 11.04
N CYS A 73 3.27 -7.67 10.09
CA CYS A 73 3.36 -7.27 8.70
C CYS A 73 3.29 -8.46 7.75
N ILE A 74 2.89 -8.21 6.51
CA ILE A 74 3.09 -9.11 5.37
C ILE A 74 4.35 -8.61 4.66
N MET A 75 5.36 -9.46 4.54
CA MET A 75 6.65 -9.10 3.96
C MET A 75 6.70 -9.44 2.47
N SER A 76 7.38 -8.60 1.70
CA SER A 76 7.69 -8.82 0.28
C SER A 76 6.47 -9.25 -0.54
N CYS A 77 5.33 -8.59 -0.35
CA CYS A 77 4.12 -8.92 -1.07
C CYS A 77 4.13 -8.30 -2.47
N LEU A 78 3.72 -9.10 -3.46
CA LEU A 78 3.59 -8.66 -4.84
C LEU A 78 2.26 -7.93 -5.04
N ILE A 79 2.34 -6.67 -5.45
CA ILE A 79 1.19 -5.82 -5.74
C ILE A 79 1.19 -5.51 -7.23
N LEU A 80 0.06 -5.76 -7.88
CA LEU A 80 -0.16 -5.54 -9.32
C LEU A 80 -0.93 -4.24 -9.55
N LEU A 81 -0.33 -3.35 -10.36
CA LEU A 81 -0.87 -2.07 -10.83
C LEU A 81 -0.88 -2.11 -12.37
N GLY A 82 -2.02 -2.46 -12.95
CA GLY A 82 -2.13 -2.67 -14.39
C GLY A 82 -1.23 -3.82 -14.85
N ASP A 83 -0.30 -3.52 -15.74
CA ASP A 83 0.71 -4.44 -16.29
C ASP A 83 1.98 -4.56 -15.42
N GLN A 84 2.04 -3.83 -14.30
CA GLN A 84 3.25 -3.69 -13.50
C GLN A 84 3.11 -4.34 -12.13
N ALA A 85 4.24 -4.80 -11.61
CA ALA A 85 4.32 -5.44 -10.32
C ALA A 85 5.41 -4.80 -9.47
N PHE A 86 5.13 -4.59 -8.19
CA PHE A 86 6.12 -4.13 -7.21
C PHE A 86 6.00 -4.90 -5.90
N LEU A 87 7.11 -4.96 -5.17
CA LEU A 87 7.16 -5.57 -3.84
C LEU A 87 7.00 -4.50 -2.77
N ALA A 88 6.15 -4.77 -1.78
CA ALA A 88 5.98 -3.91 -0.62
C ALA A 88 5.91 -4.74 0.68
N ASN A 89 6.17 -4.09 1.81
CA ASN A 89 5.85 -4.64 3.11
C ASN A 89 4.58 -3.95 3.60
N LEU A 90 3.57 -4.72 3.99
CA LEU A 90 2.27 -4.20 4.44
C LEU A 90 2.09 -4.43 5.93
N VAL A 91 2.03 -3.35 6.70
CA VAL A 91 1.80 -3.40 8.14
C VAL A 91 0.30 -3.61 8.42
N LEU A 92 -0.05 -4.52 9.32
CA LEU A 92 -1.46 -4.85 9.59
C LEU A 92 -2.11 -3.81 10.52
N LEU A 93 -3.10 -3.09 10.01
CA LEU A 93 -3.89 -2.12 10.76
C LEU A 93 -5.40 -2.41 10.70
N PRO A 94 -6.19 -1.99 11.70
CA PRO A 94 -7.66 -2.03 11.65
C PRO A 94 -8.22 -0.91 10.75
N LEU A 95 -7.87 -0.93 9.45
CA LEU A 95 -8.40 0.02 8.46
C LEU A 95 -9.88 -0.24 8.21
N LYS A 96 -10.68 0.83 8.15
CA LYS A 96 -12.14 0.75 7.96
C LYS A 96 -12.59 1.03 6.52
N GLU A 97 -11.98 2.02 5.88
CA GLU A 97 -12.47 2.53 4.59
C GLU A 97 -11.81 1.85 3.39
N PHE A 98 -10.52 1.52 3.52
CA PHE A 98 -9.70 0.93 2.47
C PHE A 98 -9.15 -0.43 2.89
N ASP A 99 -8.90 -1.26 1.88
CA ASP A 99 -8.34 -2.60 2.07
C ASP A 99 -6.81 -2.51 2.20
N MET A 100 -6.18 -1.54 1.53
CA MET A 100 -4.75 -1.25 1.56
C MET A 100 -4.48 0.26 1.52
N GLU A 101 -3.35 0.67 2.09
CA GLU A 101 -2.78 2.02 1.95
C GLU A 101 -1.31 1.90 1.54
N LEU A 102 -0.91 2.57 0.46
CA LEU A 102 0.45 2.48 -0.08
C LEU A 102 1.19 3.80 0.09
N GLY A 103 2.33 3.73 0.78
CA GLY A 103 3.30 4.81 0.88
C GLY A 103 4.13 4.93 -0.41
N MET A 104 4.20 6.14 -0.97
CA MET A 104 4.85 6.38 -2.27
C MET A 104 6.39 6.48 -2.22
N ASP A 105 7.02 6.40 -1.04
CA ASP A 105 8.47 6.59 -0.85
C ASP A 105 9.34 5.43 -1.40
N ARG A 106 8.72 4.28 -1.69
CA ARG A 106 9.36 3.08 -2.24
C ARG A 106 9.04 2.79 -3.70
N LEU A 107 7.88 3.24 -4.18
CA LEU A 107 7.49 3.11 -5.60
C LEU A 107 8.44 3.86 -6.54
N THR A 108 9.10 4.91 -6.06
CA THR A 108 10.07 5.70 -6.83
C THR A 108 11.49 5.13 -6.83
N ARG A 109 11.82 4.16 -5.96
CA ARG A 109 13.18 3.61 -5.83
C ARG A 109 13.46 2.39 -6.71
N HIS A 110 12.43 1.69 -7.16
CA HIS A 110 12.57 0.73 -8.24
C HIS A 110 12.22 1.44 -9.55
N HIS A 111 13.23 1.61 -10.41
CA HIS A 111 13.06 2.03 -11.81
C HIS A 111 12.29 0.98 -12.62
N THR A 112 11.07 0.65 -12.21
CA THR A 112 10.10 0.02 -13.10
C THR A 112 9.48 1.14 -13.92
N SER A 113 10.00 1.29 -15.13
CA SER A 113 9.31 1.99 -16.20
C SER A 113 7.96 1.29 -16.40
N ILE A 114 6.92 1.84 -15.80
CA ILE A 114 5.54 1.38 -15.98
C ILE A 114 5.11 1.79 -17.38
N ASP A 115 5.21 0.91 -18.37
CA ASP A 115 4.83 1.23 -19.74
C ASP A 115 3.33 1.07 -19.97
N CYS A 116 2.59 2.16 -19.81
CA CYS A 116 1.20 2.23 -20.24
C CYS A 116 1.13 2.62 -21.72
N GLU A 117 0.48 1.79 -22.54
CA GLU A 117 -0.16 2.21 -23.79
C GLU A 117 -1.40 3.08 -23.50
#